data_AF-T0MYR2-F1
#
_entry.id   AF-T0MYR2-F1
#
_cell.length_a   1.000
_cell.length_b   1.000
_cell.length_c   1.000
_cell.angle_alpha   90.00
_cell.angle_beta   90.00
_cell.angle_gamma   90.00
#
_symmetry.space_group_name_H-M   'P 1'
#
loop_
_entity.id
_entity.type
_entity.pdbx_description
1 polymer ?
#
loop_
_entity_poly.entity_id
_entity_poly.type
_entity_poly.pdbx_seq_one_letter_code
_entity_poly.pdbx_strand_id
1 'polypeptide(L)'
;MKRRIDIAMSLVGNPKIIFLDEPTTGLDPEARLEVWKIVKELSYAGTTVFLTTQYLEEAEQLADKIAILHGGKIIALDTLEGLKKLFPPAKVEYVEKQPTLEEIFLTIIGKKEEK
;
A
#
# COMPACT_ATOMS: atom_id res chain seq x y z
N MET A 1 17.13 -3.13 3.35
CA MET A 1 17.44 -4.56 3.08
C MET A 1 16.80 -5.55 4.07
N LYS A 2 16.88 -5.34 5.40
CA LYS A 2 16.31 -6.29 6.39
C LYS A 2 14.82 -6.63 6.17
N ARG A 3 13.99 -5.61 5.99
CA ARG A 3 12.52 -5.76 5.80
C ARG A 3 12.15 -6.59 4.55
N ARG A 4 12.90 -6.43 3.45
CA ARG A 4 12.69 -7.21 2.21
C ARG A 4 12.97 -8.70 2.41
N ILE A 5 13.99 -9.04 3.22
CA ILE A 5 14.32 -10.43 3.55
C ILE A 5 13.24 -11.04 4.44
N ASP A 6 12.72 -10.30 5.42
CA ASP A 6 11.64 -10.78 6.29
C ASP A 6 10.37 -11.10 5.48
N ILE A 7 10.01 -10.21 4.53
CA ILE A 7 8.92 -10.48 3.59
C ILE A 7 9.24 -11.72 2.77
N ALA A 8 10.41 -11.81 2.12
CA ALA A 8 10.79 -12.96 1.29
C ALA A 8 10.76 -14.29 2.08
N MET A 9 11.21 -14.30 3.35
CA MET A 9 11.14 -15.48 4.20
C MET A 9 9.70 -15.87 4.56
N SER A 10 8.80 -14.90 4.76
CA SER A 10 7.38 -15.18 5.00
C SER A 10 6.68 -15.86 3.81
N LEU A 11 7.26 -15.78 2.60
CA LEU A 11 6.71 -16.39 1.38
C LEU A 11 7.15 -17.84 1.18
N VAL A 12 8.14 -18.29 1.94
CA VAL A 12 8.67 -19.66 1.84
C VAL A 12 7.60 -20.63 2.35
N GLY A 13 7.06 -21.45 1.43
CA GLY A 13 6.11 -22.51 1.75
C GLY A 13 4.66 -22.28 1.30
N ASN A 14 4.38 -21.28 0.46
CA ASN A 14 3.03 -20.95 -0.04
C ASN A 14 1.99 -20.88 1.10
N PRO A 15 2.20 -19.98 2.08
CA PRO A 15 1.25 -19.84 3.19
C PRO A 15 -0.12 -19.43 2.67
N LYS A 16 -1.18 -19.92 3.30
CA LYS A 16 -2.56 -19.50 2.98
C LYS A 16 -2.86 -18.08 3.46
N ILE A 17 -2.17 -17.63 4.51
CA ILE A 17 -2.38 -16.34 5.17
C ILE A 17 -1.02 -15.75 5.58
N ILE A 18 -0.81 -14.46 5.33
CA ILE A 18 0.36 -13.70 5.76
C ILE A 18 -0.08 -12.47 6.55
N PHE A 19 0.65 -12.17 7.64
CA PHE A 19 0.49 -10.96 8.44
C PHE A 19 1.69 -10.05 8.23
N LEU A 20 1.45 -8.80 7.86
CA LEU A 20 2.48 -7.79 7.61
C LEU A 20 2.25 -6.57 8.50
N ASP A 21 3.16 -6.33 9.44
CA ASP A 21 3.09 -5.14 10.29
C ASP A 21 3.95 -4.02 9.70
N GLU A 22 3.30 -2.95 9.24
CA GLU A 22 3.94 -1.76 8.67
C GLU A 22 5.01 -2.13 7.61
N PRO A 23 4.64 -2.84 6.52
CA PRO A 23 5.59 -3.49 5.62
C PRO A 23 6.52 -2.53 4.89
N THR A 24 6.08 -1.29 4.68
CA THR A 24 6.85 -0.27 3.94
C THR A 24 7.37 0.87 4.79
N THR A 25 7.16 0.81 6.11
CA THR A 25 7.69 1.83 7.03
C THR A 25 9.22 1.89 6.98
N GLY A 26 9.75 3.08 6.75
CA GLY A 26 11.19 3.34 6.65
C GLY A 26 11.82 2.96 5.31
N LEU A 27 11.02 2.58 4.30
CA LEU A 27 11.49 2.40 2.93
C LEU A 27 11.44 3.70 2.14
N ASP A 28 12.39 3.87 1.22
CA ASP A 28 12.33 4.88 0.18
C ASP A 28 11.17 4.60 -0.79
N PRO A 29 10.74 5.59 -1.61
CA PRO A 29 9.63 5.43 -2.55
C PRO A 29 9.72 4.23 -3.48
N GLU A 30 10.91 3.97 -4.04
CA GLU A 30 11.11 2.88 -5.00
C GLU A 30 10.94 1.52 -4.31
N ALA A 31 11.55 1.36 -3.15
CA ALA A 31 11.43 0.15 -2.36
C ALA A 31 10.00 -0.12 -1.85
N ARG A 32 9.23 0.94 -1.56
CA ARG A 32 7.81 0.83 -1.22
C ARG A 32 7.01 0.25 -2.39
N LEU A 33 7.19 0.78 -3.61
CA LEU A 33 6.50 0.30 -4.80
C LEU A 33 6.81 -1.17 -5.10
N GLU A 34 8.05 -1.60 -4.88
CA GLU A 34 8.43 -3.01 -5.05
C GLU A 34 7.72 -3.92 -4.03
N VAL A 35 7.65 -3.52 -2.76
CA VAL A 35 6.92 -4.28 -1.73
C VAL A 35 5.43 -4.35 -2.07
N TRP A 36 4.83 -3.25 -2.54
CA TRP A 36 3.44 -3.22 -2.97
C TRP A 36 3.16 -4.20 -4.11
N LYS A 37 4.07 -4.26 -5.08
CA LYS A 37 3.98 -5.22 -6.19
C LYS A 37 4.00 -6.67 -5.67
N ILE A 38 4.93 -7.00 -4.77
CA ILE A 38 5.03 -8.34 -4.18
C ILE A 38 3.74 -8.71 -3.43
N VAL A 39 3.22 -7.80 -2.60
CA VAL A 39 1.97 -8.04 -1.85
C VAL A 39 0.79 -8.30 -2.79
N LYS A 40 0.68 -7.52 -3.87
CA LYS A 40 -0.36 -7.74 -4.90
C LYS A 40 -0.21 -9.12 -5.56
N GLU A 41 1.00 -9.48 -5.98
CA GLU A 41 1.27 -10.79 -6.61
C GLU A 41 0.88 -11.96 -5.71
N LEU A 42 1.14 -11.86 -4.40
CA LEU A 42 0.76 -12.89 -3.43
C LEU A 42 -0.75 -13.01 -3.26
N SER A 43 -1.44 -11.88 -3.17
CA SER A 43 -2.90 -11.85 -3.12
C SER A 43 -3.49 -12.51 -4.37
N TYR A 44 -2.99 -12.16 -5.56
CA TYR A 44 -3.40 -12.78 -6.82
C TYR A 44 -3.11 -14.27 -6.91
N ALA A 45 -2.03 -14.74 -6.27
CA ALA A 45 -1.70 -16.16 -6.18
C ALA A 45 -2.60 -16.94 -5.20
N GLY A 46 -3.56 -16.28 -4.52
CA GLY A 46 -4.53 -16.88 -3.61
C GLY A 46 -4.12 -16.85 -2.13
N THR A 47 -3.05 -16.12 -1.79
CA THR A 47 -2.64 -15.92 -0.40
C THR A 47 -3.47 -14.79 0.22
N THR A 48 -4.10 -15.03 1.37
CA THR A 48 -4.75 -13.93 2.10
C THR A 48 -3.70 -13.07 2.79
N VAL A 49 -3.69 -11.77 2.53
CA VAL A 49 -2.77 -10.84 3.18
C VAL A 49 -3.53 -9.97 4.17
N PHE A 50 -3.11 -9.98 5.42
CA PHE A 50 -3.53 -9.04 6.44
C PHE A 50 -2.37 -8.08 6.73
N LEU A 51 -2.58 -6.78 6.56
CA LEU A 51 -1.54 -5.79 6.82
C LEU A 51 -2.05 -4.64 7.67
N THR A 52 -1.15 -4.06 8.46
CA THR A 52 -1.32 -2.80 9.17
C THR A 52 -0.43 -1.75 8.54
N THR A 53 -0.94 -0.53 8.43
CA THR A 53 -0.19 0.59 7.88
C THR A 53 -0.68 1.90 8.47
N GLN A 54 0.27 2.81 8.70
CA GLN A 54 0.02 4.22 8.99
C GLN A 54 -0.09 5.06 7.71
N TYR A 55 0.28 4.51 6.55
CA TYR A 55 0.20 5.17 5.26
C TYR A 55 -1.14 4.85 4.59
N LEU A 56 -2.05 5.83 4.56
CA LEU A 56 -3.39 5.64 3.99
C LEU A 56 -3.34 5.22 2.51
N GLU A 57 -2.38 5.75 1.75
CA GLU A 57 -2.19 5.36 0.34
C GLU A 57 -1.87 3.87 0.18
N GLU A 58 -1.10 3.29 1.11
CA GLU A 58 -0.80 1.85 1.08
C GLU A 58 -2.07 1.01 1.28
N ALA A 59 -2.93 1.41 2.23
CA ALA A 59 -4.21 0.76 2.44
C ALA A 59 -5.12 0.87 1.21
N GLU A 60 -5.17 2.04 0.57
CA GLU A 60 -5.94 2.25 -0.65
C GLU A 60 -5.41 1.42 -1.84
N GLN A 61 -4.10 1.24 -1.94
CA GLN A 61 -3.46 0.54 -3.06
C GLN A 61 -3.46 -0.98 -2.93
N LEU A 62 -3.42 -1.52 -1.71
CA LEU A 62 -3.22 -2.95 -1.46
C LEU A 62 -4.45 -3.68 -0.94
N ALA A 63 -5.38 -3.01 -0.26
CA ALA A 63 -6.42 -3.69 0.50
C ALA A 63 -7.75 -3.77 -0.26
N ASP A 64 -8.33 -4.97 -0.34
CA ASP A 64 -9.70 -5.16 -0.82
C ASP A 64 -10.73 -4.58 0.17
N LYS A 65 -10.41 -4.65 1.48
CA LYS A 65 -11.21 -4.10 2.59
C LYS A 65 -10.30 -3.38 3.56
N ILE A 66 -10.78 -2.24 4.07
CA ILE A 66 -10.03 -1.34 4.95
C ILE A 66 -10.77 -1.24 6.28
N ALA A 67 -10.05 -1.54 7.37
CA ALA A 67 -10.50 -1.29 8.74
C ALA A 67 -9.83 -0.01 9.27
N ILE A 68 -10.63 0.96 9.72
CA ILE A 68 -10.11 2.18 10.35
C ILE A 68 -10.07 1.94 11.87
N LEU A 69 -8.87 1.95 12.44
CA LEU A 69 -8.65 1.80 13.87
C LEU A 69 -8.45 3.17 14.53
N HIS A 70 -9.24 3.50 15.56
CA HIS A 70 -9.09 4.72 16.34
C HIS A 70 -9.43 4.45 17.82
N GLY A 71 -8.59 4.92 18.74
CA GLY A 71 -8.79 4.71 20.18
C GLY A 71 -8.87 3.22 20.59
N GLY A 72 -8.14 2.36 19.88
CA GLY A 72 -8.14 0.91 20.12
C GLY A 72 -9.41 0.18 19.64
N LYS A 73 -10.27 0.83 18.85
CA LYS A 73 -11.48 0.23 18.30
C LYS A 73 -11.54 0.41 16.78
N ILE A 74 -12.07 -0.59 16.09
CA ILE A 74 -12.40 -0.47 14.67
C ILE A 74 -13.66 0.38 14.56
N ILE A 75 -13.53 1.57 13.99
CA ILE A 75 -14.62 2.54 13.85
C ILE A 75 -15.32 2.45 12.49
N ALA A 76 -14.66 1.84 11.50
CA ALA A 76 -15.24 1.54 10.19
C ALA A 76 -14.54 0.32 9.57
N LEU A 77 -15.28 -0.48 8.81
CA LEU A 77 -14.76 -1.63 8.07
C LEU A 77 -15.59 -1.80 6.79
N ASP A 78 -15.01 -1.51 5.64
CA ASP A 78 -15.66 -1.69 4.34
C ASP A 78 -14.61 -1.71 3.21
N THR A 79 -15.05 -1.86 1.96
CA THR A 79 -14.20 -1.55 0.80
C THR A 79 -13.94 -0.05 0.71
N LEU A 80 -12.92 0.36 -0.04
CA LEU A 80 -12.65 1.79 -0.28
C LEU A 80 -13.86 2.51 -0.88
N GLU A 81 -14.58 1.86 -1.80
CA GLU A 81 -15.82 2.40 -2.37
C GLU A 81 -16.94 2.55 -1.33
N GLY A 82 -17.09 1.57 -0.42
CA GLY A 82 -18.04 1.63 0.68
C GLY A 82 -17.74 2.79 1.64
N LEU A 83 -16.47 2.95 2.02
CA LEU A 83 -16.02 4.04 2.87
C LEU A 83 -16.25 5.42 2.21
N LYS A 84 -16.02 5.56 0.91
CA LYS A 84 -16.28 6.81 0.17
C LYS A 84 -17.74 7.24 0.22
N LYS A 85 -18.69 6.30 0.31
CA LYS A 85 -20.14 6.60 0.41
C LYS A 85 -20.55 7.22 1.74
N LEU A 86 -19.69 7.16 2.78
CA LEU A 86 -19.92 7.84 4.05
C LEU A 86 -19.82 9.36 3.93
N PHE A 87 -19.27 9.86 2.83
CA PHE A 87 -19.09 11.29 2.57
C PHE A 87 -20.04 11.80 1.48
N PRO A 88 -20.30 13.12 1.43
CA PRO A 88 -21.08 13.73 0.36
C PRO A 88 -20.51 13.39 -1.02
N PRO A 89 -21.34 13.37 -2.07
CA PRO A 89 -20.88 13.10 -3.43
C PRO A 89 -19.75 14.06 -3.83
N ALA A 90 -18.76 13.51 -4.54
CA ALA A 90 -17.59 14.26 -4.97
C ALA A 90 -18.01 15.48 -5.81
N LYS A 91 -17.48 16.65 -5.44
CA LYS A 91 -17.56 17.84 -6.28
C LYS A 91 -16.42 17.77 -7.30
N VAL A 92 -16.74 17.96 -8.57
CA VAL A 92 -15.73 18.02 -9.63
C VAL A 92 -15.18 19.44 -9.64
N GLU A 93 -13.93 19.59 -9.21
CA GLU A 93 -13.16 20.83 -9.29
C GLU A 93 -11.96 20.60 -10.21
N TYR A 94 -11.74 21.51 -11.15
CA TYR A 94 -10.53 21.48 -11.99
C TYR A 94 -9.36 22.03 -11.19
N VAL A 95 -8.46 21.14 -10.79
CA VAL A 95 -7.20 21.49 -10.12
C VAL A 95 -6.06 21.14 -11.04
N GLU A 96 -5.18 22.12 -11.32
CA GLU A 96 -3.95 21.86 -12.05
C GLU A 96 -3.03 21.00 -11.18
N LYS A 97 -2.85 19.74 -11.57
CA LYS A 97 -2.10 18.77 -10.77
C LYS A 97 -0.60 18.97 -11.00
N GLN A 98 0.07 19.61 -10.04
CA GLN A 98 1.53 19.67 -10.03
C GLN A 98 2.12 18.31 -9.62
N PRO A 99 3.26 17.90 -10.19
CA PRO A 99 3.90 16.65 -9.81
C PRO A 99 4.33 16.69 -8.35
N THR A 100 4.11 15.57 -7.66
CA THR A 100 4.54 15.37 -6.28
C THR A 100 6.06 15.22 -6.22
N LEU A 101 6.65 15.47 -5.05
CA LEU A 101 8.08 15.30 -4.85
C LEU A 101 8.52 13.83 -5.05
N GLU A 102 7.62 12.89 -4.75
CA GLU A 102 7.82 11.45 -4.97
C GLU A 102 7.88 11.12 -6.48
N GLU A 103 6.94 11.64 -7.28
CA GLU A 103 6.97 11.49 -8.74
C GLU A 103 8.23 12.13 -9.37
N ILE A 104 8.65 13.30 -8.89
CA ILE A 104 9.88 13.96 -9.33
C ILE A 104 11.10 13.10 -8.98
N PHE A 105 11.18 12.60 -7.75
CA PHE A 105 12.27 11.73 -7.28
C PHE A 105 12.40 10.48 -8.16
N LEU A 106 11.30 9.77 -8.38
CA LEU A 106 11.26 8.55 -9.21
C LEU A 106 11.70 8.84 -10.65
N THR A 107 11.26 9.97 -11.23
CA THR A 107 11.64 10.37 -12.59
C THR A 107 13.14 10.65 -12.71
N ILE A 108 13.75 11.27 -11.70
CA ILE A 108 15.18 11.61 -11.70
C ILE A 108 16.04 10.35 -11.52
N ILE A 109 15.64 9.44 -10.62
CA ILE A 109 16.36 8.19 -10.38
C ILE A 109 16.24 7.26 -11.59
N GLY A 110 15.05 7.08 -12.17
CA GLY A 110 14.85 6.21 -13.34
C GLY A 110 15.65 6.64 -14.58
N LYS A 111 15.87 7.94 -14.78
CA LYS A 111 16.75 8.46 -15.85
C LYS A 111 18.24 8.16 -15.63
N LYS A 112 18.64 7.72 -14.45
CA LYS A 112 20.04 7.46 -14.09
C LYS A 112 20.47 6.02 -14.43
N GLU A 113 19.52 5.11 -14.61
CA GLU A 113 19.79 3.70 -14.98
C GLU A 113 19.86 3.47 -16.51
N GLU A 114 19.44 4.44 -17.33
CA GLU A 114 19.52 4.38 -18.81
C GLU A 114 20.85 4.90 -19.39
N LYS A 115 21.93 5.00 -18.58
CA LYS A 115 23.26 5.45 -19.04
C LYS A 115 24.37 4.46 -18.73
#